data_AF-A0A2T2N6X6-F1
#
_entry.id   AF-A0A2T2N6X6-F1
#
_cell.length_a   1.000
_cell.length_b   1.000
_cell.length_c   1.000
_cell.angle_alpha   90.00
_cell.angle_beta   90.00
_cell.angle_gamma   90.00
#
_symmetry.space_group_name_H-M   'P 1'
#
loop_
_entity.id
_entity.type
_entity.pdbx_description
1 polymer ?
#
loop_
_entity_poly.entity_id
_entity_poly.type
_entity_poly.pdbx_seq_one_letter_code
_entity_poly.pdbx_strand_id
1 'polypeptide(L)'
;MLSNLLVVVASLAAASCALKIPRGVTDGTYVAYINSTGHEVHELVSSPSRTVEARYLNPYSPKWYLEPAPTGLARKYPYSVSWCGCGFNVDETNTADATADLYKQIDEDDDTKLMPGESYYSVRGSVVAFVCNYIPAEGHKRYPKSDLVSDGAHMVDQNCGKNIAGTWDTTSGSGLFFGRMRMSEGLDFCKDATGSSSSTCEGTPGHEEANKETPGFMCRTFGWFC
;
A
#
# COMPACT_ATOMS: atom_id res chain seq x y z
N MET A 1 -16.49 -40.65 43.25
CA MET A 1 -15.82 -39.34 43.25
C MET A 1 -15.49 -39.00 41.80
N LEU A 2 -16.36 -38.21 41.17
CA LEU A 2 -16.14 -37.66 39.83
C LEU A 2 -15.15 -36.52 39.94
N SER A 3 -14.07 -36.54 39.17
CA SER A 3 -13.26 -35.34 38.94
C SER A 3 -12.99 -35.22 37.44
N ASN A 4 -13.82 -34.39 36.82
CA ASN A 4 -13.77 -33.99 35.42
C ASN A 4 -12.46 -33.24 35.16
N LEU A 5 -11.59 -33.79 34.32
CA LEU A 5 -10.44 -33.08 33.76
C LEU A 5 -10.93 -32.29 32.53
N LEU A 6 -11.35 -31.06 32.76
CA LEU A 6 -11.77 -30.12 31.72
C LEU A 6 -10.50 -29.49 31.12
N VAL A 7 -10.07 -29.99 29.96
CA VAL A 7 -9.00 -29.39 29.17
C VAL A 7 -9.55 -28.15 28.49
N VAL A 8 -9.23 -26.97 29.04
CA VAL A 8 -9.52 -25.67 28.41
C VAL A 8 -8.50 -25.47 27.29
N VAL A 9 -8.89 -25.77 26.05
CA VAL A 9 -8.14 -25.34 24.86
C VAL A 9 -8.39 -23.85 24.70
N ALA A 10 -7.47 -23.03 25.20
CA ALA A 10 -7.45 -21.61 24.91
C ALA A 10 -7.00 -21.42 23.45
N SER A 11 -7.98 -21.42 22.53
CA SER A 11 -7.79 -20.93 21.17
C SER A 11 -7.55 -19.42 21.22
N LEU A 12 -6.29 -19.00 21.41
CA LEU A 12 -5.86 -17.68 20.98
C LEU A 12 -5.89 -17.68 19.45
N ALA A 13 -7.06 -17.44 18.87
CA ALA A 13 -7.14 -16.89 17.54
C ALA A 13 -6.57 -15.47 17.65
N ALA A 14 -5.27 -15.33 17.44
CA ALA A 14 -4.70 -14.04 17.12
C ALA A 14 -5.50 -13.56 15.90
N ALA A 15 -6.35 -12.55 16.10
CA ALA A 15 -6.99 -11.85 15.01
C ALA A 15 -5.86 -11.17 14.23
N SER A 16 -5.26 -11.90 13.30
CA SER A 16 -4.44 -11.30 12.27
C SER A 16 -5.41 -10.44 11.46
N CYS A 17 -5.35 -9.12 11.65
CA CYS A 17 -6.05 -8.16 10.79
C CYS A 17 -5.48 -8.33 9.38
N ALA A 18 -6.12 -9.19 8.60
CA ALA A 18 -5.82 -9.39 7.20
C ALA A 18 -6.92 -8.69 6.43
N LEU A 19 -6.58 -7.75 5.55
CA LEU A 19 -7.52 -7.08 4.66
C LEU A 19 -7.38 -7.72 3.28
N LYS A 20 -7.87 -8.95 3.16
CA LYS A 20 -7.84 -9.79 1.98
C LYS A 20 -8.89 -9.37 0.97
N ILE A 21 -8.44 -8.99 -0.22
CA ILE A 21 -9.33 -8.69 -1.34
C ILE A 21 -10.26 -9.89 -1.60
N PRO A 22 -11.60 -9.72 -1.52
CA PRO A 22 -12.53 -10.83 -1.73
C PRO A 22 -12.53 -11.32 -3.18
N ARG A 23 -12.97 -12.56 -3.38
CA ARG A 23 -13.10 -13.12 -4.74
C ARG A 23 -14.14 -12.36 -5.55
N GLY A 24 -13.86 -12.14 -6.83
CA GLY A 24 -14.77 -11.46 -7.75
C GLY A 24 -14.94 -9.97 -7.49
N VAL A 25 -13.99 -9.32 -6.80
CA VAL A 25 -13.95 -7.85 -6.69
C VAL A 25 -13.92 -7.23 -8.08
N THR A 26 -14.82 -6.28 -8.29
CA THR A 26 -14.88 -5.47 -9.50
C THR A 26 -14.02 -4.23 -9.33
N ASP A 27 -13.67 -3.58 -10.43
CA ASP A 27 -13.06 -2.25 -10.38
C ASP A 27 -13.91 -1.28 -9.55
N GLY A 28 -13.25 -0.36 -8.85
CA GLY A 28 -13.89 0.61 -7.98
C GLY A 28 -13.03 1.02 -6.79
N THR A 29 -13.56 1.91 -5.96
CA THR A 29 -12.93 2.37 -4.72
C THR A 29 -13.66 1.79 -3.52
N TYR A 30 -12.91 1.48 -2.48
CA TYR A 30 -13.41 0.70 -1.37
C TYR A 30 -12.86 1.22 -0.04
N VAL A 31 -13.61 0.96 1.03
CA VAL A 31 -13.11 0.98 2.40
C VAL A 31 -13.08 -0.46 2.90
N ALA A 32 -11.97 -0.89 3.50
CA ALA A 32 -11.91 -2.16 4.21
C ALA A 32 -11.69 -1.94 5.71
N TYR A 33 -12.48 -2.66 6.51
CA TYR A 33 -12.47 -2.59 7.97
C TYR A 33 -12.96 -3.88 8.62
N ILE A 34 -12.70 -4.05 9.92
CA ILE A 34 -13.28 -5.13 10.73
C ILE A 34 -14.52 -4.58 11.45
N ASN A 35 -15.69 -5.17 11.21
CA ASN A 35 -16.93 -4.72 11.84
C ASN A 35 -17.06 -5.18 13.31
N SER A 36 -18.15 -4.79 13.97
CA SER A 36 -18.42 -5.12 15.38
C SER A 36 -18.56 -6.62 15.67
N THR A 37 -18.80 -7.46 14.67
CA THR A 37 -18.85 -8.92 14.81
C THR A 37 -17.49 -9.58 14.55
N GLY A 38 -16.43 -8.80 14.35
CA GLY A 38 -15.09 -9.30 14.03
C GLY A 38 -14.96 -9.82 12.60
N HIS A 39 -15.90 -9.48 11.71
CA HIS A 39 -15.82 -9.86 10.30
C HIS A 39 -15.20 -8.73 9.48
N GLU A 40 -14.35 -9.14 8.56
CA GLU A 40 -13.78 -8.28 7.53
C GLU A 40 -14.86 -7.86 6.53
N VAL A 41 -14.95 -6.56 6.28
CA VAL A 41 -15.92 -5.93 5.39
C VAL A 41 -15.17 -5.09 4.36
N HIS A 42 -15.57 -5.25 3.10
CA HIS A 42 -15.12 -4.44 1.97
C HIS A 42 -16.33 -3.72 1.40
N GLU A 43 -16.42 -2.42 1.63
CA GLU A 43 -17.53 -1.60 1.20
C GLU A 43 -17.16 -0.83 -0.07
N LEU A 44 -17.89 -1.08 -1.17
CA LEU A 44 -17.73 -0.34 -2.42
C LEU A 44 -18.27 1.08 -2.23
N VAL A 45 -17.38 2.07 -2.24
CA VAL A 45 -17.72 3.49 -2.09
C VAL A 45 -18.17 4.08 -3.41
N SER A 46 -17.42 3.81 -4.48
CA SER A 46 -17.79 4.23 -5.82
C SER A 46 -17.32 3.25 -6.89
N SER A 47 -18.20 3.05 -7.88
CA SER A 47 -17.83 2.36 -9.11
C SER A 47 -16.82 3.19 -9.91
N PRO A 48 -16.04 2.56 -10.81
CA PRO A 48 -15.17 3.26 -11.72
C PRO A 48 -15.98 4.33 -12.43
N SER A 49 -15.52 5.57 -12.38
CA SER A 49 -16.08 6.57 -13.27
C SER A 49 -15.78 6.10 -14.69
N ARG A 50 -16.78 5.54 -15.41
CA ARG A 50 -16.69 5.05 -16.82
C ARG A 50 -16.32 6.14 -17.84
N THR A 51 -15.93 7.30 -17.35
CA THR A 51 -15.38 8.43 -18.07
C THR A 51 -14.19 8.96 -17.27
N VAL A 52 -13.06 8.25 -17.32
CA VAL A 52 -11.86 8.93 -17.82
C VAL A 52 -11.79 8.62 -19.32
N GLU A 53 -12.85 8.94 -20.08
CA GLU A 53 -12.56 9.44 -21.42
C GLU A 53 -11.60 10.59 -21.17
N ALA A 54 -10.62 10.70 -22.05
CA ALA A 54 -9.56 11.69 -22.08
C ALA A 54 -10.08 13.16 -22.18
N ARG A 55 -11.24 13.48 -21.61
CA ARG A 55 -11.87 14.80 -21.43
C ARG A 55 -11.47 15.48 -20.12
N TYR A 56 -10.68 14.81 -19.27
CA TYR A 56 -9.71 15.48 -18.41
C TYR A 56 -8.27 15.40 -18.96
N LEU A 57 -8.09 15.23 -20.28
CA LEU A 57 -6.92 15.81 -20.93
C LEU A 57 -7.10 17.34 -21.00
N ASN A 58 -7.05 17.99 -19.85
CA ASN A 58 -6.03 19.01 -19.78
C ASN A 58 -4.72 18.21 -19.98
N PRO A 59 -3.76 18.61 -20.84
CA PRO A 59 -2.44 17.98 -20.89
C PRO A 59 -1.71 17.91 -19.52
N TYR A 60 -2.33 18.37 -18.43
CA TYR A 60 -2.26 17.77 -17.11
C TYR A 60 -2.72 16.28 -17.09
N SER A 61 -1.89 15.39 -17.64
CA SER A 61 -1.49 14.24 -16.80
C SER A 61 -1.19 14.80 -15.40
N PRO A 62 -1.67 14.22 -14.29
CA PRO A 62 -1.39 14.80 -12.99
C PRO A 62 0.11 15.08 -12.91
N LYS A 63 0.48 16.37 -12.85
CA LYS A 63 1.85 16.83 -13.12
C LYS A 63 2.86 16.09 -12.23
N TRP A 64 2.41 15.62 -11.07
CA TRP A 64 3.17 14.79 -10.12
C TRP A 64 3.68 13.44 -10.64
N TYR A 65 3.13 12.88 -11.73
CA TYR A 65 3.66 11.66 -12.36
C TYR A 65 4.83 11.92 -13.32
N LEU A 66 4.99 13.18 -13.76
CA LEU A 66 6.00 13.60 -14.74
C LEU A 66 7.01 14.61 -14.21
N GLU A 67 6.73 15.28 -13.10
CA GLU A 67 7.68 16.21 -12.47
C GLU A 67 8.71 15.42 -11.64
N PRO A 68 9.98 15.85 -11.64
CA PRO A 68 10.97 15.29 -10.73
C PRO A 68 10.52 15.44 -9.28
N ALA A 69 11.02 14.55 -8.40
CA ALA A 69 10.71 14.54 -6.98
C ALA A 69 10.64 15.96 -6.42
N PRO A 70 9.57 16.32 -5.70
CA PRO A 70 9.61 17.52 -4.90
C PRO A 70 10.88 17.41 -4.06
N THR A 71 11.83 18.31 -4.27
CA THR A 71 13.15 18.30 -3.62
C THR A 71 13.07 18.38 -2.09
N GLY A 72 11.86 18.52 -1.55
CA GLY A 72 11.53 18.50 -0.14
C GLY A 72 10.92 17.20 0.41
N LEU A 73 10.63 16.14 -0.37
CA LEU A 73 9.98 14.93 0.20
C LEU A 73 10.85 14.24 1.25
N ALA A 74 12.16 14.08 0.99
CA ALA A 74 13.09 13.55 1.99
C ALA A 74 13.15 14.44 3.26
N ARG A 75 12.94 15.76 3.13
CA ARG A 75 12.86 16.68 4.28
C ARG A 75 11.50 16.58 4.99
N LYS A 76 10.42 16.38 4.24
CA LYS A 76 9.04 16.23 4.74
C LYS A 76 8.89 14.90 5.49
N TYR A 77 9.58 13.85 5.03
CA TYR A 77 9.52 12.49 5.56
C TYR A 77 10.92 11.89 5.78
N PRO A 78 11.67 12.41 6.78
CA PRO A 78 13.06 12.00 7.02
C PRO A 78 13.22 10.56 7.50
N TYR A 79 12.13 9.92 7.95
CA TYR A 79 12.09 8.53 8.39
C TYR A 79 11.24 7.66 7.47
N SER A 80 11.13 8.04 6.19
CA SER A 80 10.36 7.22 5.27
C SER A 80 11.13 5.99 4.81
N VAL A 81 10.39 4.91 4.54
CA VAL A 81 10.94 3.65 4.02
C VAL A 81 10.10 3.20 2.84
N SER A 82 10.76 2.59 1.86
CA SER A 82 10.10 1.96 0.72
C SER A 82 10.40 0.47 0.64
N TRP A 83 9.40 -0.28 0.22
CA TRP A 83 9.49 -1.69 -0.14
C TRP A 83 9.14 -1.83 -1.61
N CYS A 84 9.93 -2.59 -2.34
CA CYS A 84 9.80 -2.73 -3.78
C CYS A 84 9.54 -4.20 -4.12
N GLY A 85 8.53 -4.45 -4.94
CA GLY A 85 8.24 -5.75 -5.50
C GLY A 85 9.16 -6.03 -6.68
N CYS A 86 10.40 -6.46 -6.42
CA CYS A 86 11.39 -6.74 -7.45
C CYS A 86 10.82 -7.71 -8.50
N GLY A 87 10.76 -7.31 -9.77
CA GLY A 87 10.21 -8.14 -10.85
C GLY A 87 8.68 -8.21 -10.94
N PHE A 88 7.96 -7.51 -10.06
CA PHE A 88 6.50 -7.40 -10.12
C PHE A 88 6.08 -6.10 -10.83
N ASN A 89 6.08 -6.16 -12.16
CA ASN A 89 5.55 -5.07 -12.97
C ASN A 89 4.04 -4.94 -12.78
N VAL A 90 3.57 -3.70 -12.72
CA VAL A 90 2.15 -3.34 -12.74
C VAL A 90 1.81 -2.68 -14.08
N ASP A 91 0.57 -2.81 -14.52
CA ASP A 91 0.13 -2.18 -15.76
C ASP A 91 0.05 -0.65 -15.58
N GLU A 92 0.68 0.10 -16.47
CA GLU A 92 0.83 1.56 -16.33
C GLU A 92 -0.50 2.29 -16.26
N THR A 93 -1.43 1.98 -17.18
CA THR A 93 -2.73 2.65 -17.25
C THR A 93 -3.58 2.33 -16.03
N ASN A 94 -3.71 1.05 -15.68
CA ASN A 94 -4.44 0.64 -14.49
C ASN A 94 -3.83 1.20 -13.20
N THR A 95 -2.50 1.32 -13.14
CA THR A 95 -1.80 1.91 -11.99
C THR A 95 -2.13 3.39 -11.84
N ALA A 96 -2.06 4.15 -12.94
CA ALA A 96 -2.42 5.56 -12.94
C ALA A 96 -3.89 5.76 -12.54
N ASP A 97 -4.79 4.97 -13.12
CA ASP A 97 -6.24 5.07 -12.86
C ASP A 97 -6.59 4.68 -11.42
N ALA A 98 -6.02 3.58 -10.88
CA ALA A 98 -6.25 3.18 -9.50
C ALA A 98 -5.73 4.23 -8.51
N THR A 99 -4.57 4.82 -8.79
CA THR A 99 -3.98 5.87 -7.95
C THR A 99 -4.82 7.15 -7.98
N ALA A 100 -5.31 7.55 -9.16
CA ALA A 100 -6.16 8.72 -9.32
C ALA A 100 -7.51 8.55 -8.60
N ASP A 101 -8.11 7.36 -8.71
CA ASP A 101 -9.34 7.01 -7.99
C ASP A 101 -9.14 7.07 -6.46
N LEU A 102 -8.04 6.51 -5.96
CA LEU A 102 -7.72 6.53 -4.54
C LEU A 102 -7.44 7.96 -4.04
N TYR A 103 -6.71 8.75 -4.82
CA TYR A 103 -6.49 10.17 -4.52
C TYR A 103 -7.84 10.88 -4.37
N LYS A 104 -8.73 10.71 -5.36
CA LYS A 104 -10.06 11.33 -5.36
C LYS A 104 -10.90 10.87 -4.18
N GLN A 105 -10.92 9.57 -3.87
CA GLN A 105 -11.63 9.03 -2.72
C GLN A 105 -11.20 9.72 -1.42
N ILE A 106 -9.89 9.92 -1.22
CA ILE A 106 -9.36 10.57 -0.02
C ILE A 106 -9.61 12.09 -0.03
N ASP A 107 -9.49 12.73 -1.20
CA ASP A 107 -9.71 14.17 -1.36
C ASP A 107 -11.17 14.57 -1.10
N GLU A 108 -12.11 13.73 -1.51
CA GLU A 108 -13.55 13.90 -1.25
C GLU A 108 -13.93 13.54 0.20
N ASP A 109 -13.05 12.84 0.93
CA ASP A 109 -13.27 12.31 2.28
C ASP A 109 -12.32 12.92 3.33
N ASP A 110 -12.12 14.25 3.26
CA ASP A 110 -11.10 15.02 4.01
C ASP A 110 -11.22 14.96 5.55
N ASP A 111 -12.32 14.42 6.09
CA ASP A 111 -12.57 14.32 7.55
C ASP A 111 -12.60 12.89 8.11
N THR A 112 -12.55 11.87 7.25
CA THR A 112 -12.63 10.48 7.73
C THR A 112 -11.28 9.95 8.19
N LYS A 113 -11.34 9.25 9.32
CA LYS A 113 -10.17 8.70 10.00
C LYS A 113 -10.11 7.23 9.70
N LEU A 114 -8.95 6.76 9.23
CA LEU A 114 -8.65 5.34 9.23
C LEU A 114 -8.28 4.92 10.65
N MET A 115 -9.09 4.04 11.23
CA MET A 115 -8.77 3.34 12.47
C MET A 115 -7.65 2.31 12.21
N PRO A 116 -6.94 1.85 13.26
CA PRO A 116 -6.00 0.75 13.11
C PRO A 116 -6.65 -0.48 12.49
N GLY A 117 -6.02 -1.05 11.47
CA GLY A 117 -6.56 -2.19 10.73
C GLY A 117 -7.61 -1.82 9.69
N GLU A 118 -7.73 -0.55 9.32
CA GLU A 118 -8.55 -0.09 8.19
C GLU A 118 -7.69 0.37 7.01
N SER A 119 -8.30 0.37 5.83
CA SER A 119 -7.67 0.88 4.61
C SER A 119 -8.66 1.52 3.66
N TYR A 120 -8.14 2.45 2.87
CA TYR A 120 -8.74 2.83 1.60
C TYR A 120 -7.99 2.16 0.47
N TYR A 121 -8.70 1.67 -0.54
CA TYR A 121 -8.06 1.11 -1.71
C TYR A 121 -8.92 1.26 -2.96
N SER A 122 -8.25 1.24 -4.11
CA SER A 122 -8.87 1.30 -5.42
C SER A 122 -8.36 0.15 -6.28
N VAL A 123 -9.27 -0.46 -7.04
CA VAL A 123 -8.98 -1.54 -7.98
C VAL A 123 -9.25 -1.09 -9.41
N ARG A 124 -8.27 -1.33 -10.28
CA ARG A 124 -8.38 -1.21 -11.74
C ARG A 124 -7.71 -2.38 -12.41
N GLY A 125 -8.48 -3.22 -13.10
CA GLY A 125 -7.97 -4.38 -13.80
C GLY A 125 -7.16 -5.29 -12.87
N SER A 126 -5.85 -5.38 -13.11
CA SER A 126 -4.93 -6.21 -12.34
C SER A 126 -4.12 -5.44 -11.29
N VAL A 127 -4.50 -4.21 -10.95
CA VAL A 127 -3.77 -3.35 -10.01
C VAL A 127 -4.66 -2.93 -8.85
N VAL A 128 -4.06 -2.91 -7.65
CA VAL A 128 -4.63 -2.27 -6.46
C VAL A 128 -3.71 -1.14 -6.02
N ALA A 129 -4.28 0.05 -5.79
CA ALA A 129 -3.64 1.14 -5.07
C ALA A 129 -4.29 1.25 -3.70
N PHE A 130 -3.51 1.48 -2.64
CA PHE A 130 -4.05 1.48 -1.28
C PHE A 130 -3.36 2.48 -0.35
N VAL A 131 -4.09 2.88 0.69
CA VAL A 131 -3.61 3.51 1.90
C VAL A 131 -4.04 2.70 3.11
N CYS A 132 -3.09 2.20 3.89
CA CYS A 132 -3.36 1.38 5.07
C CYS A 132 -2.95 2.08 6.37
N ASN A 133 -3.76 1.95 7.41
CA ASN A 133 -3.35 2.19 8.79
C ASN A 133 -3.02 0.84 9.47
N TYR A 134 -1.88 0.26 9.11
CA TYR A 134 -1.55 -1.15 9.37
C TYR A 134 -0.96 -1.43 10.78
N ILE A 135 -0.91 -0.45 11.70
CA ILE A 135 -0.32 -0.71 13.03
C ILE A 135 -1.39 -1.00 14.08
N PRO A 136 -1.66 -2.27 14.39
CA PRO A 136 -2.61 -2.64 15.44
C PRO A 136 -2.14 -2.24 16.85
N ALA A 137 -0.83 -2.01 17.05
CA ALA A 137 -0.25 -1.83 18.38
C ALA A 137 -0.44 -0.43 18.98
N GLU A 138 -0.58 0.61 18.15
CA GLU A 138 -0.57 1.99 18.63
C GLU A 138 -1.97 2.56 18.88
N GLY A 139 -3.05 1.89 18.42
CA GLY A 139 -4.42 2.37 18.64
C GLY A 139 -4.71 3.74 17.99
N HIS A 140 -3.78 4.27 17.19
CA HIS A 140 -3.84 5.63 16.67
C HIS A 140 -4.65 5.67 15.38
N LYS A 141 -5.74 6.42 15.42
CA LYS A 141 -6.48 6.81 14.22
C LYS A 141 -5.66 7.83 13.42
N ARG A 142 -5.65 7.70 12.10
CA ARG A 142 -4.87 8.55 11.19
C ARG A 142 -5.79 9.17 10.15
N TYR A 143 -5.44 10.39 9.73
CA TYR A 143 -6.14 11.10 8.67
C TYR A 143 -5.33 10.95 7.40
N PRO A 144 -5.72 10.07 6.47
CA PRO A 144 -5.12 10.08 5.16
C PRO A 144 -5.44 11.41 4.48
N LYS A 145 -4.43 11.98 3.82
CA LYS A 145 -4.60 13.18 2.98
C LYS A 145 -4.32 12.79 1.54
N SER A 146 -4.97 13.45 0.59
CA SER A 146 -4.77 13.18 -0.83
C SER A 146 -3.30 13.39 -1.26
N ASP A 147 -2.60 14.35 -0.64
CA ASP A 147 -1.14 14.53 -0.76
C ASP A 147 -0.31 13.29 -0.40
N LEU A 148 -0.78 12.42 0.49
CA LEU A 148 -0.08 11.17 0.83
C LEU A 148 -0.03 10.24 -0.39
N VAL A 149 -1.09 10.21 -1.19
CA VAL A 149 -1.20 9.36 -2.38
C VAL A 149 -0.26 9.85 -3.46
N SER A 150 -0.22 11.17 -3.71
CA SER A 150 0.66 11.76 -4.72
C SER A 150 2.13 11.67 -4.31
N ASP A 151 2.46 12.00 -3.05
CA ASP A 151 3.82 11.87 -2.52
C ASP A 151 4.27 10.41 -2.50
N GLY A 152 3.41 9.50 -2.06
CA GLY A 152 3.71 8.08 -1.99
C GLY A 152 3.89 7.47 -3.38
N ALA A 153 3.08 7.87 -4.35
CA ALA A 153 3.28 7.46 -5.73
C ALA A 153 4.67 7.90 -6.21
N HIS A 154 5.00 9.17 -6.02
CA HIS A 154 6.31 9.69 -6.39
C HIS A 154 7.46 8.90 -5.74
N MET A 155 7.39 8.65 -4.43
CA MET A 155 8.43 7.95 -3.69
C MET A 155 8.58 6.48 -4.14
N VAL A 156 7.49 5.80 -4.47
CA VAL A 156 7.54 4.44 -5.04
C VAL A 156 8.22 4.47 -6.41
N ASP A 157 7.85 5.38 -7.30
CA ASP A 157 8.48 5.45 -8.64
C ASP A 157 9.96 5.83 -8.56
N GLN A 158 10.32 6.72 -7.64
CA GLN A 158 11.71 7.12 -7.40
C GLN A 158 12.55 5.95 -6.85
N ASN A 159 12.03 5.22 -5.86
CA ASN A 159 12.81 4.21 -5.16
C ASN A 159 12.79 2.84 -5.84
N CYS A 160 11.65 2.46 -6.41
CA CYS A 160 11.41 1.15 -7.01
C CYS A 160 11.51 1.16 -8.54
N GLY A 161 11.34 2.32 -9.18
CA GLY A 161 11.20 2.46 -10.62
C GLY A 161 9.74 2.57 -11.05
N LYS A 162 9.53 3.15 -12.24
CA LYS A 162 8.18 3.34 -12.81
C LYS A 162 7.51 1.99 -13.08
N ASN A 163 6.22 1.91 -12.77
CA ASN A 163 5.38 0.74 -13.03
C ASN A 163 5.86 -0.54 -12.31
N ILE A 164 6.54 -0.38 -11.18
CA ILE A 164 6.94 -1.47 -10.29
C ILE A 164 6.03 -1.46 -9.07
N ALA A 165 5.57 -2.64 -8.64
CA ALA A 165 4.84 -2.76 -7.39
C ALA A 165 5.71 -2.22 -6.23
N GLY A 166 5.12 -1.47 -5.32
CA GLY A 166 5.86 -0.92 -4.21
C GLY A 166 4.99 -0.24 -3.18
N THR A 167 5.58 -0.09 -2.00
CA THR A 167 4.96 0.50 -0.82
C THR A 167 5.90 1.56 -0.28
N TRP A 168 5.33 2.64 0.22
CA TRP A 168 6.02 3.70 0.90
C TRP A 168 5.33 4.01 2.23
N ASP A 169 6.13 4.10 3.28
CA ASP A 169 5.71 4.47 4.61
C ASP A 169 6.37 5.79 5.00
N THR A 170 5.55 6.70 5.50
CA THR A 170 5.95 8.02 5.97
C THR A 170 6.80 8.01 7.23
N THR A 171 6.70 6.99 8.09
CA THR A 171 7.32 6.98 9.43
C THR A 171 7.89 5.63 9.89
N SER A 172 8.49 4.84 8.97
CA SER A 172 9.28 3.63 9.30
C SER A 172 8.56 2.60 10.20
N GLY A 173 7.33 2.28 9.87
CA GLY A 173 6.50 1.27 10.51
C GLY A 173 5.49 1.80 11.50
N SER A 174 5.34 3.13 11.63
CA SER A 174 4.40 3.79 12.56
C SER A 174 3.33 4.65 11.84
N GLY A 175 3.36 4.68 10.51
CA GLY A 175 2.64 5.65 9.69
C GLY A 175 1.47 5.08 8.91
N LEU A 176 0.95 5.92 8.01
CA LEU A 176 0.14 5.44 6.90
C LEU A 176 1.06 4.90 5.81
N PHE A 177 0.68 3.73 5.29
CA PHE A 177 1.35 3.09 4.16
C PHE A 177 0.59 3.44 2.90
N PHE A 178 1.25 4.03 1.92
CA PHE A 178 0.74 4.05 0.55
C PHE A 178 1.39 2.91 -0.24
N GLY A 179 0.64 2.25 -1.12
CA GLY A 179 1.26 1.29 -2.03
C GLY A 179 0.43 1.00 -3.28
N ARG A 180 1.11 0.36 -4.23
CA ARG A 180 0.57 -0.09 -5.52
C ARG A 180 1.08 -1.48 -5.80
N MET A 181 0.19 -2.43 -6.08
CA MET A 181 0.56 -3.84 -6.25
C MET A 181 -0.30 -4.52 -7.30
N ARG A 182 0.18 -5.69 -7.77
CA ARG A 182 -0.64 -6.59 -8.58
C ARG A 182 -1.76 -7.15 -7.73
N MET A 183 -2.99 -6.93 -8.17
CA MET A 183 -4.19 -7.49 -7.56
C MET A 183 -4.22 -9.01 -7.79
N SER A 184 -4.48 -9.75 -6.72
CA SER A 184 -4.80 -11.17 -6.78
C SER A 184 -5.84 -11.51 -5.71
N GLU A 185 -6.64 -12.55 -5.96
CA GLU A 185 -7.68 -12.95 -5.02
C GLU A 185 -7.09 -13.40 -3.68
N GLY A 186 -7.63 -12.90 -2.57
CA GLY A 186 -7.20 -13.24 -1.23
C GLY A 186 -5.88 -12.59 -0.79
N LEU A 187 -5.33 -11.67 -1.59
CA LEU A 187 -4.15 -10.86 -1.25
C LEU A 187 -4.45 -9.94 -0.07
N ASP A 188 -3.60 -10.02 0.97
CA ASP A 188 -3.64 -9.12 2.12
C ASP A 188 -2.65 -7.97 1.88
N PHE A 189 -3.05 -7.01 1.03
CA PHE A 189 -2.11 -6.02 0.51
C PHE A 189 -1.49 -5.17 1.62
N CYS A 190 -2.20 -4.85 2.71
CA CYS A 190 -1.60 -4.08 3.81
C CYS A 190 -0.47 -4.83 4.52
N LYS A 191 -0.55 -6.16 4.61
CA LYS A 191 0.46 -7.01 5.25
C LYS A 191 1.57 -7.42 4.29
N ASP A 192 1.20 -7.79 3.08
CA ASP A 192 2.11 -8.34 2.07
C ASP A 192 2.95 -7.23 1.40
N ALA A 193 2.49 -5.98 1.50
CA ALA A 193 3.14 -4.75 1.01
C ALA A 193 4.59 -4.53 1.43
N THR A 194 5.02 -5.06 2.58
CA THR A 194 6.33 -4.79 3.17
C THR A 194 7.30 -5.99 3.08
N GLY A 195 6.99 -6.99 2.25
CA GLY A 195 7.73 -8.25 2.17
C GLY A 195 9.13 -8.15 1.58
N SER A 196 9.52 -7.05 0.92
CA SER A 196 10.83 -6.90 0.28
C SER A 196 11.31 -5.44 0.31
N SER A 197 12.42 -5.15 0.99
CA SER A 197 12.96 -3.78 1.07
C SER A 197 13.49 -3.31 -0.30
N SER A 198 13.45 -2.00 -0.54
CA SER A 198 13.99 -1.40 -1.78
C SER A 198 15.48 -1.72 -2.03
N SER A 199 16.26 -1.86 -0.95
CA SER A 199 17.68 -2.22 -0.97
C SER A 199 17.97 -3.64 -1.47
N THR A 200 16.95 -4.48 -1.64
CA THR A 200 17.09 -5.87 -2.08
C THR A 200 16.86 -6.04 -3.59
N CYS A 201 16.33 -5.02 -4.28
CA CYS A 201 16.06 -5.10 -5.72
C CYS A 201 17.26 -4.65 -6.55
N GLU A 202 17.98 -5.58 -7.17
CA GLU A 202 19.06 -5.23 -8.10
C GLU A 202 18.54 -4.35 -9.26
N GLY A 203 19.24 -3.25 -9.53
CA GLY A 203 18.92 -2.32 -10.62
C GLY A 203 17.83 -1.28 -10.31
N THR A 204 17.31 -1.21 -9.08
CA THR A 204 16.47 -0.08 -8.66
C THR A 204 17.33 1.10 -8.20
N PRO A 205 16.84 2.35 -8.32
CA PRO A 205 17.57 3.52 -7.83
C PRO A 205 17.92 3.40 -6.34
N GLY A 206 17.02 2.85 -5.52
CA GLY A 206 17.27 2.62 -4.09
C GLY A 206 18.42 1.64 -3.81
N HIS A 207 18.62 0.62 -4.66
CA HIS A 207 19.75 -0.30 -4.55
C HIS A 207 21.08 0.37 -4.96
N GLU A 208 21.07 1.22 -5.98
CA GLU A 208 22.27 1.96 -6.39
C GLU A 208 22.73 2.98 -5.35
N GLU A 209 21.80 3.65 -4.67
CA GLU A 209 22.12 4.58 -3.58
C GLU A 209 22.67 3.86 -2.34
N ALA A 210 22.04 2.75 -1.92
CA ALA A 210 22.53 1.95 -0.78
C ALA A 210 23.97 1.43 -1.00
N ASN A 211 24.31 1.06 -2.23
CA ASN A 211 25.65 0.57 -2.59
C ASN A 211 26.70 1.68 -2.74
N LYS A 212 26.31 2.95 -2.87
CA LYS A 212 27.27 4.09 -2.88
C LYS A 212 27.77 4.42 -1.48
N GLU A 213 27.00 4.14 -0.43
CA GLU A 213 27.35 4.48 0.96
C GLU A 213 28.19 3.41 1.68
N THR A 214 28.39 2.23 1.10
CA THR A 214 29.23 1.16 1.69
C THR A 214 30.26 0.61 0.70
N PRO A 215 31.49 1.16 0.65
CA PRO A 215 32.59 0.49 -0.02
C PRO A 215 33.01 -0.73 0.82
N GLY A 216 32.46 -1.90 0.49
CA GLY A 216 33.02 -3.19 0.88
C GLY A 216 32.36 -3.89 2.07
N PHE A 217 31.14 -4.40 1.89
CA PHE A 217 30.71 -5.59 2.62
C PHE A 217 30.03 -6.58 1.66
N MET A 218 30.70 -7.71 1.43
CA MET A 218 30.21 -8.84 0.64
C MET A 218 28.87 -9.36 1.19
N CYS A 219 27.83 -9.36 0.36
CA CYS A 219 26.58 -10.09 0.63
C CYS A 219 26.84 -11.61 0.65
N ARG A 220 26.79 -12.21 1.84
CA ARG A 220 26.59 -13.65 2.01
C ARG A 220 25.12 -13.98 1.80
N THR A 221 24.85 -14.75 0.74
CA THR A 221 23.83 -15.80 0.61
C THR A 221 22.78 -15.88 1.72
N PHE A 222 21.55 -15.44 1.44
CA PHE A 222 20.33 -16.07 1.93
C PHE A 222 19.32 -16.10 0.80
N GLY A 223 19.17 -17.29 0.20
CA GLY A 223 18.19 -17.51 -0.87
C GLY A 223 16.82 -17.78 -0.28
N TRP A 224 15.78 -17.12 -0.80
CA TRP A 224 14.39 -17.52 -0.67
C TRP A 224 13.61 -17.17 -1.94
N PHE A 225 12.52 -17.90 -2.10
CA PHE A 225 11.82 -18.29 -3.32
C PHE A 225 11.12 -17.16 -4.10
N CYS A 226 11.16 -17.31 -5.43
CA CYS A 226 10.37 -16.59 -6.42
C CYS A 226 8.86 -16.85 -6.29
#